data_AF-A0A2V8J4G0-F1
#
_entry.id   AF-A0A2V8J4G0-F1
#
_cell.length_a   1.000
_cell.length_b   1.000
_cell.length_c   1.000
_cell.angle_alpha   90.00
_cell.angle_beta   90.00
_cell.angle_gamma   90.00
#
_symmetry.space_group_name_H-M   'P 1'
#
loop_
_entity.id
_entity.type
_entity.pdbx_description
1 polymer ?
#
loop_
_entity_poly.entity_id
_entity_poly.type
_entity_poly.pdbx_seq_one_letter_code
_entity_poly.pdbx_strand_id
1 'polypeptide(L)'
;MNRTRMMVLASAALVLSVVVTFLTYRMLRQRLTPPEEMTTIVVVTQKTALGARLTPADVRVTPWPKAVQMEGTFHDLAEVLGRAVIVPMGANEPVLEAKLAPKDGGA
;
A
#
# COMPACT_ATOMS: atom_id res chain seq x y z
N MET A 1 19.54 47.67 -36.20
CA MET A 1 18.99 46.89 -35.08
C MET A 1 18.69 45.48 -35.59
N ASN A 2 19.52 44.51 -35.21
CA ASN A 2 19.58 43.23 -35.91
C ASN A 2 18.42 42.32 -35.47
N ARG A 3 17.34 42.29 -36.27
CA ARG A 3 16.10 41.50 -36.04
C ARG A 3 16.38 40.05 -35.61
N THR A 4 17.40 39.42 -36.19
CA THR A 4 17.85 38.07 -35.84
C THR A 4 18.31 37.93 -34.39
N ARG A 5 19.05 38.92 -33.85
CA ARG A 5 19.44 38.90 -32.43
C ARG A 5 18.22 39.02 -31.52
N MET A 6 17.27 39.87 -31.89
CA MET A 6 16.03 40.06 -31.12
C MET A 6 15.16 38.80 -31.11
N MET A 7 15.05 38.10 -32.24
CA MET A 7 14.32 36.83 -32.33
C MET A 7 15.01 35.70 -31.55
N VAL A 8 16.34 35.59 -31.61
CA VAL A 8 17.11 34.58 -30.86
C VAL A 8 16.96 34.78 -29.35
N LEU A 9 17.04 36.04 -28.88
CA LEU A 9 16.82 36.38 -27.48
C LEU A 9 15.40 36.03 -27.03
N ALA A 10 14.39 36.33 -27.86
CA ALA A 10 12.99 36.00 -27.56
C ALA A 10 12.75 34.49 -27.49
N SER A 11 13.28 33.72 -28.45
CA SER A 11 13.17 32.25 -28.43
C SER A 11 13.92 31.63 -27.26
N ALA A 12 15.11 32.15 -26.93
CA ALA A 12 15.89 31.66 -25.80
C ALA A 12 15.16 31.92 -24.47
N ALA A 13 14.57 33.12 -24.30
CA ALA A 13 13.77 33.44 -23.13
C ALA A 13 12.53 32.54 -23.01
N LEU A 14 11.86 32.26 -24.14
CA LEU A 14 10.70 31.36 -24.16
C LEU A 14 11.07 29.94 -23.74
N VAL A 15 12.14 29.38 -24.32
CA VAL A 15 12.63 28.04 -23.98
C VAL A 15 13.01 27.98 -22.51
N LEU A 16 13.72 29.00 -22.01
CA LEU A 16 14.15 29.05 -20.62
C LEU A 16 12.95 29.10 -19.66
N SER A 17 11.91 29.88 -20.00
CA SER A 17 10.66 29.91 -19.23
C SER A 17 9.98 28.52 -19.19
N VAL A 18 9.84 27.84 -20.33
CA VAL A 18 9.24 26.50 -20.39
C VAL A 18 10.03 25.50 -19.56
N VAL A 19 11.36 25.51 -19.65
CA VAL A 19 12.23 24.61 -18.87
C VAL A 19 12.07 24.84 -17.37
N VAL A 20 12.07 26.10 -16.92
CA VAL A 20 11.89 26.44 -15.50
C VAL A 20 10.51 26.02 -15.01
N THR A 21 9.44 26.30 -15.77
CA THR A 21 8.08 25.85 -15.43
C THR A 21 7.99 24.33 -15.38
N PHE A 22 8.61 23.62 -16.32
CA PHE A 22 8.60 22.16 -16.34
C PHE A 22 9.34 21.56 -15.14
N LEU A 23 10.52 22.08 -14.80
CA LEU A 23 11.31 21.61 -13.66
C LEU A 23 10.60 21.86 -12.32
N THR A 24 10.05 23.05 -12.14
CA THR A 24 9.28 23.39 -10.93
C THR A 24 8.02 22.53 -10.80
N TYR A 25 7.28 22.32 -11.89
CA TYR A 25 6.12 21.44 -11.92
C TYR A 25 6.48 19.98 -11.58
N ARG A 26 7.58 19.47 -12.14
CA ARG A 26 8.08 18.12 -11.86
C ARG A 26 8.46 17.97 -10.38
N MET A 27 9.19 18.92 -9.83
CA MET A 27 9.58 18.90 -8.41
C MET A 27 8.37 18.98 -7.48
N LEU A 28 7.39 19.81 -7.81
CA LEU A 28 6.17 19.95 -7.01
C LEU A 28 5.32 18.68 -7.04
N ARG A 29 5.13 18.06 -8.21
CA ARG A 29 4.42 16.77 -8.33
C ARG A 29 5.07 15.68 -7.48
N GLN A 30 6.39 15.60 -7.46
CA GLN A 30 7.10 14.60 -6.65
C GLN A 30 6.90 14.82 -5.14
N ARG A 31 6.65 16.05 -4.68
CA ARG A 31 6.39 16.35 -3.27
C ARG A 31 4.91 16.21 -2.88
N LEU A 32 3.99 16.48 -3.80
CA LEU A 32 2.55 16.41 -3.56
C LEU A 32 1.99 14.98 -3.62
N THR A 33 2.72 14.05 -4.24
CA THR A 33 2.40 12.62 -4.24
C THR A 33 3.52 11.86 -3.55
N PRO A 34 3.66 11.96 -2.21
CA PRO A 34 4.55 11.06 -1.49
C PRO A 34 4.17 9.62 -1.82
N PRO A 35 5.16 8.72 -2.05
CA PRO A 35 4.87 7.31 -2.25
C PRO A 35 4.00 6.81 -1.10
N GLU A 36 2.87 6.17 -1.40
CA GLU A 36 2.10 5.50 -0.35
C GLU A 36 3.00 4.46 0.30
N GLU A 37 3.27 4.61 1.60
CA GLU A 37 3.99 3.61 2.37
C GLU A 37 3.16 2.32 2.36
N MET A 38 3.64 1.31 1.64
CA MET A 38 3.02 0.00 1.60
C MET A 38 3.63 -0.88 2.69
N THR A 39 2.79 -1.68 3.32
CA THR A 39 3.16 -2.76 4.24
C THR A 39 2.55 -4.07 3.74
N THR A 40 2.98 -5.20 4.29
CA THR A 40 2.47 -6.51 3.91
C THR A 40 1.59 -7.06 5.01
N ILE A 41 0.34 -7.39 4.73
CA ILE A 41 -0.57 -7.97 5.73
C ILE A 41 -1.06 -9.35 5.32
N VAL A 42 -1.44 -10.17 6.30
CA VAL A 42 -2.09 -11.45 6.07
C VAL A 42 -3.60 -11.24 5.86
N VAL A 43 -4.10 -11.72 4.73
CA VAL A 43 -5.52 -11.74 4.38
C VAL A 43 -5.99 -13.17 4.14
N VAL A 44 -7.29 -13.39 4.33
CA VAL A 44 -7.91 -14.68 4.02
C VAL A 44 -8.16 -14.80 2.51
N THR A 45 -7.91 -15.97 1.94
CA THR A 45 -8.13 -16.24 0.51
C THR A 45 -9.57 -16.60 0.19
N GLN A 46 -10.29 -17.20 1.14
CA GLN A 46 -11.65 -17.71 1.01
C GLN A 46 -12.46 -17.51 2.29
N LYS A 47 -13.76 -17.80 2.27
CA LYS A 47 -14.58 -17.68 3.48
C LYS A 47 -14.13 -18.70 4.54
N THR A 48 -13.83 -18.24 5.74
CA THR A 48 -13.50 -19.12 6.87
C THR A 48 -14.70 -19.35 7.78
N ALA A 49 -14.85 -20.59 8.23
CA ALA A 49 -15.89 -20.95 9.18
C ALA A 49 -15.43 -20.75 10.63
N LEU A 50 -16.38 -20.53 11.54
CA LEU A 50 -16.13 -20.54 12.97
C LEU A 50 -15.52 -21.88 13.40
N GLY A 51 -14.45 -21.84 14.19
CA GLY A 51 -13.72 -23.00 14.68
C GLY A 51 -12.76 -23.64 13.67
N ALA A 52 -12.74 -23.21 12.41
CA ALA A 52 -11.80 -23.72 11.42
C ALA A 52 -10.36 -23.33 11.77
N ARG A 53 -9.42 -24.26 11.62
CA ARG A 53 -7.98 -23.96 11.73
C ARG A 53 -7.46 -23.41 10.42
N LEU A 54 -6.72 -22.30 10.48
CA LEU A 54 -6.16 -21.68 9.29
C LEU A 54 -5.01 -22.52 8.73
N THR A 55 -5.12 -22.88 7.46
CA THR A 55 -4.08 -23.58 6.70
C THR A 55 -3.36 -22.63 5.74
N PRO A 56 -2.19 -23.00 5.20
CA PRO A 56 -1.47 -22.18 4.21
C PRO A 56 -2.27 -21.88 2.94
N ALA A 57 -3.31 -22.66 2.63
CA ALA A 57 -4.19 -22.41 1.50
C ALA A 57 -5.25 -21.32 1.79
N ASP A 58 -5.59 -21.11 3.07
CA ASP A 58 -6.65 -20.20 3.51
C ASP A 58 -6.18 -18.76 3.70
N VAL A 59 -4.87 -18.54 3.73
CA VAL A 59 -4.26 -17.23 4.03
C VAL A 59 -3.15 -16.91 3.04
N ARG A 60 -2.98 -15.62 2.77
CA ARG A 60 -1.87 -15.12 1.95
C ARG A 60 -1.43 -13.74 2.41
N VAL A 61 -0.20 -13.38 2.09
CA VAL A 61 0.33 -12.04 2.35
C VAL A 61 0.04 -11.16 1.14
N THR A 62 -0.48 -9.95 1.37
CA THR A 62 -0.76 -8.96 0.31
C THR A 62 -0.24 -7.58 0.71
N PRO A 63 0.22 -6.77 -0.26
CA PRO A 63 0.55 -5.38 -0.02
C PRO A 63 -0.72 -4.60 0.38
N TRP A 64 -0.57 -3.71 1.36
CA TRP A 64 -1.63 -2.89 1.92
C TRP A 64 -1.10 -1.50 2.27
N PRO A 65 -1.87 -0.41 2.10
CA PRO A 65 -1.40 0.92 2.46
C PRO A 65 -1.31 1.04 3.98
N LYS A 66 -0.14 1.41 4.50
CA LYS A 66 0.13 1.53 5.94
C LYS A 66 -0.75 2.56 6.63
N ALA A 67 -1.21 3.59 5.89
CA ALA A 67 -2.10 4.63 6.38
C ALA A 67 -3.51 4.13 6.79
N VAL A 68 -3.95 2.99 6.25
CA VAL A 68 -5.27 2.39 6.51
C VAL A 68 -5.16 0.95 7.01
N GLN A 69 -4.01 0.58 7.57
CA GLN A 69 -3.84 -0.71 8.21
C GLN A 69 -4.69 -0.78 9.48
N MET A 70 -5.35 -1.92 9.69
CA MET A 70 -6.14 -2.17 10.90
C MET A 70 -5.23 -2.62 12.05
N GLU A 71 -5.52 -2.19 13.28
CA GLU A 71 -4.79 -2.66 14.46
C GLU A 71 -4.96 -4.16 14.68
N GLY A 72 -3.90 -4.83 15.14
CA GLY A 72 -3.90 -6.28 15.36
C GLY A 72 -3.87 -7.11 14.08
N THR A 73 -3.50 -6.53 12.93
CA THR A 73 -3.26 -7.27 11.69
C THR A 73 -1.90 -7.97 11.73
N PHE A 74 -1.84 -9.20 11.23
CA PHE A 74 -0.58 -9.95 11.13
C PHE A 74 0.20 -9.63 9.86
N HIS A 75 1.53 -9.69 9.96
CA HIS A 75 2.46 -9.50 8.84
C HIS A 75 3.09 -10.81 8.36
N ASP A 76 3.07 -11.85 9.21
CA ASP A 76 3.62 -13.17 8.93
C ASP A 76 2.53 -14.24 8.98
N LEU A 77 2.56 -15.16 8.00
CA LEU A 77 1.68 -16.32 7.96
C LEU A 77 1.92 -17.23 9.16
N ALA A 78 3.17 -17.40 9.61
CA ALA A 78 3.52 -18.32 10.69
C ALA A 78 2.80 -17.99 12.02
N GLU A 79 2.43 -16.73 12.23
CA GLU A 79 1.70 -16.29 13.43
C GLU A 79 0.20 -16.63 13.41
N VAL A 80 -0.32 -16.96 12.23
CA VAL A 80 -1.73 -17.17 11.93
C VAL A 80 -2.04 -18.65 11.70
N LEU A 81 -1.10 -19.37 11.08
CA LEU A 81 -1.25 -20.79 10.76
C LEU A 81 -1.52 -21.64 12.00
N GLY A 82 -2.47 -22.57 11.88
CA GLY A 82 -2.86 -23.48 12.96
C GLY A 82 -3.79 -22.87 14.02
N ARG A 83 -3.99 -21.55 14.04
CA ARG A 83 -4.94 -20.91 14.95
C ARG A 83 -6.39 -21.15 14.50
N ALA A 84 -7.27 -21.32 15.48
CA ALA A 84 -8.70 -21.48 15.23
C ALA A 84 -9.36 -20.10 15.01
N VAL A 85 -10.26 -20.03 14.03
CA VAL A 85 -11.05 -18.83 13.74
C VAL A 85 -12.19 -18.72 14.75
N ILE A 86 -12.27 -17.61 15.49
CA ILE A 86 -13.37 -17.35 16.45
C ILE A 86 -14.44 -16.41 15.90
N VAL A 87 -14.14 -15.73 14.78
CA VAL A 87 -15.11 -14.93 14.04
C VAL A 87 -14.95 -15.26 12.55
N PRO A 88 -16.00 -15.72 11.86
CA PRO A 88 -15.90 -16.06 10.44
C PRO A 88 -15.53 -14.82 9.61
N MET A 89 -14.61 -15.00 8.67
CA MET A 89 -14.12 -13.94 7.78
C MET A 89 -14.44 -14.25 6.33
N GLY A 90 -14.63 -13.21 5.53
CA GLY A 90 -14.79 -13.28 4.08
C GLY A 90 -13.46 -13.38 3.33
N ALA A 91 -13.55 -13.64 2.04
CA ALA A 91 -12.39 -13.59 1.16
C ALA A 91 -11.81 -12.16 1.07
N ASN A 92 -10.49 -12.05 1.01
CA ASN A 92 -9.71 -10.81 1.02
C ASN A 92 -9.85 -9.96 2.28
N GLU A 93 -10.38 -10.52 3.36
CA GLU A 93 -10.50 -9.83 4.64
C GLU A 93 -9.16 -9.92 5.41
N PRO A 94 -8.68 -8.83 6.04
CA PRO A 94 -7.52 -8.86 6.91
C PRO A 94 -7.72 -9.80 8.10
N VAL A 95 -6.70 -10.60 8.39
CA VAL A 95 -6.70 -11.44 9.59
C VAL A 95 -6.31 -10.59 10.79
N LEU A 96 -7.24 -10.48 11.74
CA LEU A 96 -7.06 -9.71 12.97
C LEU A 96 -6.88 -10.66 14.16
N GLU A 97 -6.06 -10.25 15.13
CA GLU A 97 -5.86 -10.99 16.37
C GLU A 97 -7.18 -11.24 17.12
N ALA A 98 -8.06 -10.24 17.16
CA ALA A 98 -9.39 -10.35 17.78
C ALA A 98 -10.33 -11.36 17.11
N LYS A 99 -9.99 -11.85 15.90
CA LYS A 99 -10.78 -12.85 15.16
C LYS A 99 -10.17 -14.25 15.22
N LEU A 100 -9.01 -14.39 15.85
CA LEU A 100 -8.35 -15.67 16.08
C LEU A 100 -8.40 -16.05 17.56
N ALA A 101 -8.46 -17.35 17.81
CA ALA A 101 -8.21 -17.88 19.14
C ALA A 101 -6.81 -17.45 19.62
N PRO A 102 -6.61 -17.16 20.91
CA PRO A 102 -5.28 -16.90 21.47
C PRO A 102 -4.31 -18.03 21.11
N LYS A 103 -3.00 -17.73 20.98
CA LYS A 103 -1.99 -18.77 20.68
C LYS A 103 -2.03 -19.91 21.70
N ASP A 104 -2.44 -19.63 22.94
CA ASP A 104 -2.57 -20.59 24.03
C ASP A 104 -4.02 -21.05 24.30
N GLY A 105 -4.99 -20.64 23.47
CA GLY A 105 -6.41 -20.66 23.80
C GLY A 105 -7.25 -21.79 23.19
N GLY A 106 -6.66 -22.85 22.62
CA GLY A 106 -7.46 -23.91 22.01
C GLY A 106 -6.69 -25.14 21.54
N ALA A 107 -6.60 -26.12 22.46
CA ALA A 107 -5.95 -27.43 22.41
C ALA A 107 -4.49 -27.46 22.89
#